data_AF-Q3BUY1-F1
#
_entry.id   AF-Q3BUY1-F1
#
_cell.length_a   1.000
_cell.length_b   1.000
_cell.length_c   1.000
_cell.angle_alpha   90.00
_cell.angle_beta   90.00
_cell.angle_gamma   90.00
#
_symmetry.space_group_name_H-M   'P 1'
#
loop_
_entity.id
_entity.type
_entity.pdbx_description
1 polymer ?
#
loop_
_entity_poly.entity_id
_entity_poly.type
_entity_poly.pdbx_seq_one_letter_code
_entity_poly.pdbx_strand_id
1 'polypeptide(L)'
;MVALPAHRCHRIQDDLERSAITLLRELHALKKPMSQIRVRAEVACPSLAVGAGSASAVLPLRLTAAAMHDTSPLINTDAPGLQAAGDTAGMLWTIGHSTRTWEAFVALLSAHRIKAVVDVRRFPGSRRYPWFASDTMAHALDAASVRYLWLPELGGRRKAQPGSPNGAWRNAAFQGYADHMTSADFGAGLEQATAMARERRTALMCAEALWWQCHRRLIADLLLHRRWQVLHILGETAVQPHQLNADARPVGRDLIYPPRQVGLFSAG
;
A
#
# COMPACT_ATOMS: atom_id res chain seq x y z
N MET A 1 -56.79 -13.12 2.19
CA MET A 1 -55.59 -12.71 2.96
C MET A 1 -54.91 -13.98 3.42
N VAL A 2 -53.80 -14.39 2.82
CA VAL A 2 -53.05 -15.58 3.26
C VAL A 2 -51.69 -15.09 3.74
N ALA A 3 -51.45 -15.15 5.04
CA ALA A 3 -50.15 -14.88 5.61
C ALA A 3 -49.13 -15.89 5.07
N LEU A 4 -47.90 -15.44 4.79
CA LEU A 4 -46.79 -16.36 4.55
C LEU A 4 -46.67 -17.26 5.80
N PRO A 5 -46.75 -18.59 5.65
CA PRO A 5 -46.73 -19.46 6.80
C PRO A 5 -45.37 -19.34 7.50
N ALA A 6 -45.40 -19.21 8.83
CA ALA A 6 -44.24 -18.86 9.67
C ALA A 6 -42.97 -19.67 9.38
N HIS A 7 -43.11 -20.92 8.91
CA HIS A 7 -41.98 -21.78 8.54
C HIS A 7 -41.12 -21.24 7.38
N ARG A 8 -41.68 -20.45 6.44
CA ARG A 8 -40.90 -19.81 5.36
C ARG A 8 -40.13 -18.59 5.82
N CYS A 9 -40.64 -17.85 6.82
CA CYS A 9 -39.94 -16.71 7.40
C CYS A 9 -38.74 -17.18 8.24
N HIS A 10 -38.90 -18.26 9.00
CA HIS A 10 -37.81 -18.87 9.76
C HIS A 10 -36.66 -19.38 8.87
N ARG A 11 -36.97 -20.01 7.73
CA ARG A 11 -35.92 -20.53 6.84
C ARG A 11 -35.06 -19.42 6.21
N ILE A 12 -35.65 -18.28 5.86
CA ILE A 12 -34.92 -17.11 5.34
C ILE A 12 -34.06 -16.48 6.44
N GLN A 13 -34.53 -16.50 7.68
CA GLN A 13 -33.79 -16.00 8.84
C GLN A 13 -32.58 -16.89 9.17
N ASP A 14 -32.74 -18.22 9.13
CA ASP A 14 -31.66 -19.18 9.33
C ASP A 14 -30.56 -19.04 8.25
N ASP A 15 -30.93 -18.79 6.99
CA ASP A 15 -29.98 -18.63 5.90
C ASP A 15 -29.17 -17.33 6.02
N LEU A 16 -29.80 -16.23 6.45
CA LEU A 16 -29.11 -14.95 6.70
C LEU A 16 -28.17 -15.02 7.91
N GLU A 17 -28.57 -15.70 8.98
CA GLU A 17 -27.72 -15.93 10.15
C GLU A 17 -26.49 -16.79 9.79
N ARG A 18 -26.66 -17.82 8.96
CA ARG A 18 -25.54 -18.65 8.45
C ARG A 18 -24.57 -17.84 7.58
N SER A 19 -25.08 -16.97 6.71
CA SER A 19 -24.24 -16.06 5.91
C SER A 19 -23.48 -15.06 6.79
N ALA A 20 -24.11 -14.49 7.82
CA ALA A 20 -23.47 -13.59 8.78
C ALA A 20 -22.37 -14.28 9.61
N ILE A 21 -22.61 -15.52 10.05
CA ILE A 21 -21.61 -16.35 10.76
C ILE A 21 -20.41 -16.67 9.87
N THR A 22 -20.62 -16.89 8.57
CA THR A 22 -19.55 -17.15 7.60
C THR A 22 -18.67 -15.91 7.40
N LEU A 23 -19.28 -14.73 7.29
CA LEU A 23 -18.59 -13.45 7.20
C LEU A 23 -17.80 -13.12 8.48
N LEU A 24 -18.35 -13.46 9.65
CA LEU A 24 -17.66 -13.32 10.94
C LEU A 24 -16.45 -14.27 11.08
N ARG A 25 -16.51 -15.48 10.50
CA ARG A 25 -15.38 -16.43 10.47
C ARG A 25 -14.26 -15.96 9.54
N GLU A 26 -14.59 -15.38 8.38
CA GLU A 26 -13.61 -14.76 7.48
C GLU A 26 -12.93 -13.54 8.13
N LEU A 27 -13.67 -12.75 8.90
CA LEU A 27 -13.11 -11.64 9.67
C LEU A 27 -12.23 -12.10 10.85
N HIS A 28 -12.53 -13.26 11.45
CA HIS A 28 -11.72 -13.86 12.52
C HIS A 28 -10.36 -14.38 12.00
N ALA A 29 -10.27 -14.80 10.73
CA ALA A 29 -9.03 -15.21 10.07
C ALA A 29 -8.01 -14.06 9.89
N LEU A 30 -8.42 -12.80 10.09
CA LEU A 30 -7.59 -11.60 9.98
C LEU A 30 -6.83 -11.22 11.27
N LYS A 31 -6.79 -12.09 12.31
CA LYS A 31 -6.03 -11.90 13.57
C LYS A 31 -6.14 -10.47 14.16
N LYS A 32 -7.35 -9.90 14.21
CA LYS A 32 -7.60 -8.66 14.98
C LYS A 32 -8.07 -9.00 16.41
N PRO A 33 -7.66 -8.26 17.45
CA PRO A 33 -8.16 -8.45 18.81
C PRO A 33 -9.68 -8.16 18.87
N MET A 34 -10.43 -9.13 19.39
CA MET A 34 -11.86 -9.31 19.20
C MET A 34 -12.77 -8.57 20.21
N SER A 35 -12.36 -7.41 20.73
CA SER A 35 -13.03 -6.80 21.90
C SER A 35 -14.01 -5.66 21.61
N GLN A 36 -14.22 -5.20 20.37
CA GLN A 36 -15.01 -3.97 20.14
C GLN A 36 -15.99 -3.95 18.94
N ILE A 37 -16.45 -5.10 18.44
CA ILE A 37 -17.50 -5.11 17.40
C ILE A 37 -18.70 -5.93 17.89
N ARG A 38 -19.84 -5.26 18.08
CA ARG A 38 -21.17 -5.89 18.20
C ARG A 38 -21.97 -5.60 16.94
N VAL A 39 -22.33 -6.65 16.21
CA VAL A 39 -23.26 -6.59 15.07
C VAL A 39 -24.61 -7.10 15.55
N ARG A 40 -25.67 -6.30 15.39
CA ARG A 40 -27.05 -6.75 15.62
C ARG A 40 -27.82 -6.58 14.33
N ALA A 41 -28.40 -7.66 13.82
CA ALA A 41 -29.32 -7.63 12.69
C ALA A 41 -30.75 -7.68 13.23
N GLU A 42 -31.55 -6.65 12.97
CA GLU A 42 -32.98 -6.66 13.26
C GLU A 42 -33.74 -6.49 11.94
N VAL A 43 -34.68 -7.40 11.66
CA VAL A 43 -35.56 -7.33 10.51
C VAL A 43 -36.88 -6.72 10.97
N ALA A 44 -37.16 -5.48 10.54
CA ALA A 44 -38.48 -4.89 10.73
C ALA A 44 -39.45 -5.53 9.71
N CYS A 45 -40.54 -6.11 10.21
CA CYS A 45 -41.61 -6.66 9.39
C CYS A 45 -42.69 -5.57 9.23
N PRO A 46 -42.82 -4.90 8.07
CA PRO A 46 -43.86 -3.89 7.91
C PRO A 46 -45.20 -4.59 7.65
N SER A 47 -46.26 -4.13 8.32
CA SER A 47 -47.63 -4.38 7.86
C SER A 47 -47.87 -3.58 6.58
N LEU A 48 -47.63 -4.20 5.41
CA LEU A 48 -47.92 -3.61 4.11
C LEU A 48 -49.30 -4.07 3.62
N ALA A 49 -50.25 -3.14 3.54
CA ALA A 49 -51.41 -3.29 2.66
C ALA A 49 -50.96 -3.00 1.22
N VAL A 50 -51.21 -3.93 0.30
CA VAL A 50 -50.88 -3.76 -1.13
C VAL A 50 -52.17 -3.76 -1.94
N GLY A 51 -52.49 -2.63 -2.57
CA GLY A 51 -53.45 -2.55 -3.67
C GLY A 51 -52.86 -3.17 -4.93
N ALA A 52 -53.69 -3.89 -5.69
CA ALA A 52 -53.30 -4.74 -6.81
C ALA A 52 -52.51 -3.99 -7.90
N GLY A 53 -51.27 -4.42 -8.13
CA GLY A 53 -50.42 -4.00 -9.23
C GLY A 53 -49.05 -4.63 -9.08
N SER A 54 -48.63 -5.44 -10.05
CA SER A 54 -47.38 -6.21 -10.03
C SER A 54 -46.15 -5.33 -9.80
N ALA A 55 -45.51 -5.47 -8.65
CA ALA A 55 -44.19 -4.91 -8.40
C ALA A 55 -43.39 -5.86 -7.48
N SER A 56 -42.17 -6.18 -7.90
CA SER A 56 -41.18 -6.93 -7.13
C SER A 56 -40.88 -6.20 -5.82
N ALA A 57 -41.23 -6.79 -4.67
CA ALA A 57 -41.00 -6.19 -3.36
C ALA A 57 -39.56 -6.43 -2.91
N VAL A 58 -38.71 -5.42 -3.08
CA VAL A 58 -37.38 -5.39 -2.46
C VAL A 58 -37.55 -4.96 -1.01
N LEU A 59 -37.34 -5.87 -0.06
CA LEU A 59 -37.33 -5.53 1.38
C LEU A 59 -36.02 -4.80 1.71
N PRO A 60 -36.05 -3.60 2.32
CA PRO A 60 -34.82 -2.91 2.70
C PRO A 60 -34.23 -3.57 3.95
N LEU A 61 -33.06 -4.21 3.79
CA LEU A 61 -32.24 -4.64 4.92
C LEU A 61 -31.56 -3.39 5.52
N ARG A 62 -31.98 -2.94 6.71
CA ARG A 62 -31.26 -1.90 7.46
C ARG A 62 -30.25 -2.54 8.41
N LEU A 63 -28.98 -2.59 7.99
CA LEU A 63 -27.88 -2.72 8.95
C LEU A 63 -27.68 -1.36 9.61
N THR A 64 -27.99 -1.25 10.91
CA THR A 64 -27.59 -0.08 11.71
C THR A 64 -26.34 -0.43 12.49
N ALA A 65 -25.19 0.02 12.02
CA ALA A 65 -23.99 0.14 12.83
C ALA A 65 -24.00 1.55 13.44
N ALA A 66 -24.37 1.67 14.71
CA ALA A 66 -24.29 2.94 15.41
C ALA A 66 -22.83 3.19 15.84
N ALA A 67 -22.11 3.98 15.04
CA ALA A 67 -20.94 4.70 15.51
C ALA A 67 -21.43 6.01 16.15
N MET A 68 -21.07 6.22 17.40
CA MET A 68 -21.35 7.45 18.14
C MET A 68 -20.56 8.62 17.56
N HIS A 69 -21.22 9.79 17.58
CA HIS A 69 -21.00 11.01 16.82
C HIS A 69 -19.58 11.60 16.77
N ASP A 70 -19.33 12.22 15.60
CA ASP A 70 -18.66 13.50 15.39
C ASP A 70 -17.38 13.81 16.19
N THR A 71 -16.26 13.61 15.51
CA THR A 71 -15.19 14.60 15.41
C THR A 71 -14.28 14.19 14.26
N SER A 72 -13.88 15.16 13.45
CA SER A 72 -12.92 14.97 12.36
C SER A 72 -11.72 14.11 12.80
N PRO A 73 -11.29 13.07 12.06
CA PRO A 73 -10.04 12.42 12.39
C PRO A 73 -8.91 13.33 11.91
N LEU A 74 -8.41 14.12 12.84
CA LEU A 74 -7.00 14.45 12.89
C LEU A 74 -6.22 13.15 12.66
N ILE A 75 -5.26 13.19 11.75
CA ILE A 75 -4.26 12.15 11.62
C ILE A 75 -3.57 12.05 12.99
N ASN A 76 -3.93 11.05 13.80
CA ASN A 76 -3.12 10.67 14.94
C ASN A 76 -1.84 10.08 14.38
N THR A 77 -0.77 10.88 14.49
CA THR A 77 0.60 10.50 14.13
C THR A 77 1.20 9.56 15.19
N ASP A 78 0.43 9.21 16.22
CA ASP A 78 0.81 8.31 17.31
C ASP A 78 0.45 6.85 16.97
N ALA A 79 1.09 6.33 15.92
CA ALA A 79 1.36 4.90 15.88
C ALA A 79 2.42 4.60 16.96
N PRO A 80 2.18 3.67 17.90
CA PRO A 80 3.17 3.35 18.92
C PRO A 80 4.36 2.66 18.24
N GLY A 81 5.44 3.41 18.05
CA GLY A 81 6.68 2.91 17.44
C GLY A 81 7.57 3.93 16.72
N LEU A 82 7.18 5.20 16.58
CA LEU A 82 8.09 6.23 16.09
C LEU A 82 8.94 6.74 17.27
N GLN A 83 10.07 6.10 17.52
CA GLN A 83 11.09 6.67 18.40
C GLN A 83 11.58 7.99 17.77
N ALA A 84 11.12 9.12 18.30
CA ALA A 84 11.67 10.43 17.99
C ALA A 84 12.69 10.80 19.08
N ALA A 85 13.97 10.80 18.71
CA ALA A 85 15.03 11.58 19.37
C ALA A 85 16.27 11.72 18.45
N GLY A 86 16.03 12.05 17.18
CA GLY A 86 17.07 12.42 16.23
C GLY A 86 16.46 13.18 15.06
N ASP A 87 17.15 14.21 14.57
CA ASP A 87 16.71 14.99 13.41
C ASP A 87 16.51 14.07 12.21
N THR A 88 15.26 13.97 11.76
CA THR A 88 14.87 13.25 10.54
C THR A 88 15.26 14.09 9.32
N ALA A 89 15.94 13.50 8.35
CA ALA A 89 16.42 14.20 7.14
C ALA A 89 15.30 14.60 6.17
N GLY A 90 14.13 13.97 6.28
CA GLY A 90 12.92 14.24 5.51
C GLY A 90 11.94 13.06 5.53
N MET A 91 10.80 13.20 4.85
CA MET A 91 9.81 12.14 4.67
C MET A 91 9.56 11.89 3.18
N LEU A 92 9.48 10.62 2.80
CA LEU A 92 9.21 10.21 1.43
C LEU A 92 8.19 9.06 1.39
N TRP A 93 7.33 9.08 0.39
CA TRP A 93 6.27 8.08 0.20
C TRP A 93 6.65 7.13 -0.92
N THR A 94 6.05 5.95 -0.96
CA THR A 94 6.16 5.08 -2.13
C THR A 94 4.80 4.56 -2.56
N ILE A 95 4.62 4.35 -3.86
CA ILE A 95 3.37 3.83 -4.43
C ILE A 95 3.65 2.89 -5.60
N GLY A 96 2.85 1.83 -5.73
CA GLY A 96 2.92 0.91 -6.86
C GLY A 96 1.69 1.07 -7.74
N HIS A 97 1.85 1.33 -9.04
CA HIS A 97 0.68 1.52 -9.91
C HIS A 97 -0.06 0.20 -10.17
N SER A 98 0.65 -0.93 -10.20
CA SER A 98 0.08 -2.26 -10.45
C SER A 98 -0.79 -2.26 -11.71
N THR A 99 -1.95 -2.91 -11.65
CA THR A 99 -2.93 -3.00 -12.72
C THR A 99 -4.11 -2.05 -12.49
N ARG A 100 -3.93 -1.00 -11.68
CA ARG A 100 -4.99 -0.07 -11.32
C ARG A 100 -5.44 0.75 -12.52
N THR A 101 -6.72 1.15 -12.53
CA THR A 101 -7.20 2.19 -13.44
C THR A 101 -6.56 3.52 -13.06
N TRP A 102 -6.66 4.49 -13.98
CA TRP A 102 -6.16 5.84 -13.73
C TRP A 102 -6.84 6.50 -12.53
N GLU A 103 -8.16 6.38 -12.43
CA GLU A 103 -9.00 6.97 -11.38
C GLU A 103 -8.62 6.40 -10.02
N ALA A 104 -8.47 5.07 -9.93
CA ALA A 104 -8.06 4.41 -8.69
C ALA A 104 -6.64 4.83 -8.26
N PHE A 105 -5.74 5.08 -9.21
CA PHE A 105 -4.39 5.57 -8.90
C PHE A 105 -4.42 7.02 -8.39
N VAL A 106 -5.16 7.92 -9.04
CA VAL A 106 -5.31 9.32 -8.61
C VAL A 106 -6.03 9.42 -7.26
N ALA A 107 -7.00 8.54 -6.98
CA ALA A 107 -7.65 8.45 -5.68
C ALA A 107 -6.64 8.15 -4.56
N LEU A 108 -5.69 7.23 -4.78
CA LEU A 108 -4.61 6.96 -3.82
C LEU A 108 -3.70 8.17 -3.60
N LEU A 109 -3.30 8.86 -4.68
CA LEU A 109 -2.49 10.07 -4.56
C LEU A 109 -3.22 11.16 -3.76
N SER A 110 -4.52 11.33 -4.02
CA SER A 110 -5.36 12.33 -3.37
C SER A 110 -5.59 12.02 -1.89
N ALA A 111 -5.92 10.76 -1.55
CA ALA A 111 -6.13 10.31 -0.17
C ALA A 111 -4.90 10.58 0.72
N HIS A 112 -3.70 10.40 0.16
CA HIS A 112 -2.43 10.63 0.86
C HIS A 112 -1.83 12.03 0.63
N ARG A 113 -2.57 12.92 -0.06
CA ARG A 113 -2.18 14.30 -0.37
C ARG A 113 -0.83 14.40 -1.10
N ILE A 114 -0.50 13.41 -1.94
CA ILE A 114 0.72 13.41 -2.74
C ILE A 114 0.67 14.58 -3.73
N LYS A 115 1.77 15.35 -3.80
CA LYS A 115 1.93 16.53 -4.67
C LYS A 115 3.01 16.34 -5.74
N ALA A 116 3.81 15.29 -5.63
CA ALA A 116 4.72 14.89 -6.68
C ALA A 116 4.88 13.36 -6.75
N VAL A 117 5.02 12.85 -7.96
CA VAL A 117 5.34 11.45 -8.26
C VAL A 117 6.70 11.41 -8.94
N VAL A 118 7.63 10.70 -8.32
CA VAL A 118 8.92 10.38 -8.90
C VAL A 118 8.85 8.96 -9.45
N ASP A 119 8.87 8.82 -10.75
CA ASP A 119 8.85 7.54 -11.43
C ASP A 119 10.25 6.93 -11.48
N VAL A 120 10.43 5.84 -10.73
CA VAL A 120 11.71 5.13 -10.64
C VAL A 120 11.77 3.93 -11.59
N ARG A 121 10.87 3.84 -12.58
CA ARG A 121 10.94 2.77 -13.59
C ARG A 121 12.01 3.10 -14.62
N ARG A 122 12.89 2.14 -14.92
CA ARG A 122 13.92 2.31 -15.97
C ARG A 122 13.32 2.56 -17.36
N PHE A 123 12.21 1.89 -17.67
CA PHE A 123 11.49 2.03 -18.93
C PHE A 123 10.00 2.17 -18.60
N PRO A 124 9.49 3.40 -18.45
CA PRO A 124 8.13 3.72 -18.02
C PRO A 124 7.15 3.66 -19.21
N GLY A 125 7.14 2.54 -19.93
CA GLY A 125 6.23 2.28 -21.05
C GLY A 125 5.40 1.02 -20.78
N SER A 126 4.14 1.01 -21.21
CA SER A 126 3.29 -0.16 -21.11
C SER A 126 2.24 -0.17 -22.21
N ARG A 127 2.21 -1.25 -23.01
CA ARG A 127 1.11 -1.47 -23.98
C ARG A 127 -0.20 -1.84 -23.30
N ARG A 128 -0.11 -2.56 -22.17
CA ARG A 128 -1.28 -3.05 -21.42
C ARG A 128 -1.92 -1.97 -20.54
N TYR A 129 -1.12 -1.01 -20.08
CA TYR A 129 -1.53 0.09 -19.19
C TYR A 129 -1.00 1.43 -19.72
N PRO A 130 -1.51 1.91 -20.87
CA PRO A 130 -0.96 3.09 -21.56
C PRO A 130 -1.08 4.40 -20.76
N TRP A 131 -2.01 4.48 -19.80
CA TRP A 131 -2.10 5.61 -18.86
C TRP A 131 -0.92 5.70 -17.88
N PHE A 132 -0.15 4.63 -17.71
CA PHE A 132 1.11 4.65 -16.97
C PHE A 132 2.34 4.79 -17.90
N ALA A 133 2.18 5.15 -19.17
CA ALA A 133 3.30 5.59 -19.98
C ALA A 133 3.78 6.98 -19.51
N SER A 134 5.09 7.22 -19.49
CA SER A 134 5.68 8.47 -18.96
C SER A 134 5.02 9.74 -19.52
N ASP A 135 4.89 9.84 -20.84
CA ASP A 135 4.29 11.01 -21.48
C ASP A 135 2.82 11.19 -21.07
N THR A 136 2.05 10.10 -21.03
CA THR A 136 0.65 10.14 -20.57
C THR A 136 0.55 10.58 -19.12
N MET A 137 1.44 10.07 -18.26
CA MET A 137 1.47 10.45 -16.84
C MET A 137 1.86 11.90 -16.64
N ALA A 138 2.83 12.41 -17.41
CA ALA A 138 3.24 13.81 -17.32
C ALA A 138 2.06 14.76 -17.57
N HIS A 139 1.26 14.52 -18.62
CA HIS A 139 0.08 15.32 -18.92
C HIS A 139 -1.04 15.13 -17.90
N ALA A 140 -1.35 13.87 -17.55
CA ALA A 140 -2.51 13.57 -16.73
C ALA A 140 -2.31 13.95 -15.24
N LEU A 141 -1.08 13.87 -14.71
CA LEU A 141 -0.77 14.34 -13.36
C LEU A 141 -0.72 15.87 -13.27
N ASP A 142 -0.26 16.55 -14.32
CA ASP A 142 -0.26 18.02 -14.38
C ASP A 142 -1.69 18.58 -14.25
N ALA A 143 -2.66 17.98 -14.95
CA ALA A 143 -4.08 18.30 -14.82
C ALA A 143 -4.62 18.10 -13.38
N ALA A 144 -4.02 17.20 -12.60
CA ALA A 144 -4.34 16.95 -11.19
C ALA A 144 -3.49 17.79 -10.22
N SER A 145 -2.69 18.75 -10.72
CA SER A 145 -1.72 19.54 -9.94
C SER A 145 -0.72 18.68 -9.15
N VAL A 146 -0.34 17.53 -9.71
CA VAL A 146 0.69 16.63 -9.19
C VAL A 146 1.89 16.70 -10.12
N ARG A 147 3.06 17.09 -9.61
CA ARG A 147 4.28 17.12 -10.43
C ARG A 147 4.72 15.70 -10.75
N TYR A 148 5.09 15.45 -12.00
CA TYR A 148 5.70 14.20 -12.44
C TYR A 148 7.17 14.42 -12.74
N LEU A 149 8.02 13.50 -12.26
CA LEU A 149 9.45 13.47 -12.60
C LEU A 149 9.87 12.03 -12.86
N TRP A 150 10.43 11.76 -14.02
CA TRP A 150 10.99 10.46 -14.35
C TRP A 150 12.49 10.43 -14.07
N LEU A 151 12.95 9.48 -13.23
CA LEU A 151 14.34 9.29 -12.84
C LEU A 151 14.83 7.87 -13.18
N PRO A 152 15.23 7.60 -14.44
CA PRO A 152 15.72 6.28 -14.86
C PRO A 152 17.01 5.83 -14.15
N GLU A 153 17.73 6.76 -13.51
CA GLU A 153 18.91 6.52 -12.68
C GLU A 153 18.56 5.65 -11.46
N LEU A 154 17.36 5.83 -10.91
CA LEU A 154 16.79 5.00 -9.84
C LEU A 154 16.12 3.72 -10.37
N GLY A 155 16.16 3.53 -11.70
CA GLY A 155 15.59 2.41 -12.44
C GLY A 155 16.09 1.03 -12.04
N GLY A 156 15.18 0.07 -11.88
CA GLY A 156 15.50 -1.35 -11.78
C GLY A 156 16.17 -1.97 -13.01
N ARG A 157 16.15 -3.31 -13.12
CA ARG A 157 16.79 -4.09 -14.21
C ARG A 157 18.28 -3.78 -14.35
N ARG A 158 19.00 -3.95 -13.25
CA ARG A 158 20.46 -3.85 -13.17
C ARG A 158 21.06 -5.26 -13.11
N LYS A 159 22.28 -5.44 -13.62
CA LYS A 159 22.99 -6.71 -13.61
C LYS A 159 23.93 -6.74 -12.40
N ALA A 160 24.00 -7.90 -11.74
CA ALA A 160 24.97 -8.12 -10.67
C ALA A 160 26.39 -8.04 -11.24
N GLN A 161 27.29 -7.39 -10.50
CA GLN A 161 28.69 -7.29 -10.86
C GLN A 161 29.47 -8.52 -10.36
N PRO A 162 30.51 -8.97 -11.08
CA PRO A 162 31.44 -9.97 -10.56
C PRO A 162 32.03 -9.53 -9.21
N GLY A 163 32.05 -10.43 -8.23
CA GLY A 163 32.55 -10.11 -6.88
C GLY A 163 31.63 -9.20 -6.06
N SER A 164 30.36 -9.05 -6.45
CA SER A 164 29.36 -8.26 -5.72
C SER A 164 29.36 -8.58 -4.22
N PRO A 165 29.46 -7.55 -3.34
CA PRO A 165 29.33 -7.73 -1.90
C PRO A 165 27.88 -8.00 -1.47
N ASN A 166 26.92 -7.95 -2.39
CA ASN A 166 25.47 -7.98 -2.11
C ASN A 166 24.86 -9.39 -2.25
N GLY A 167 25.55 -10.41 -1.74
CA GLY A 167 25.18 -11.82 -1.92
C GLY A 167 24.02 -12.34 -1.05
N ALA A 168 23.36 -11.55 -0.21
CA ALA A 168 22.17 -12.00 0.55
C ALA A 168 20.93 -12.21 -0.34
N TRP A 169 20.90 -11.64 -1.54
CA TRP A 169 19.74 -11.66 -2.42
C TRP A 169 19.62 -12.96 -3.20
N ARG A 170 18.49 -13.65 -3.08
CA ARG A 170 18.17 -14.84 -3.90
C ARG A 170 17.94 -14.51 -5.38
N ASN A 171 17.53 -13.27 -5.67
CA ASN A 171 17.22 -12.82 -7.01
C ASN A 171 18.35 -11.93 -7.54
N ALA A 172 18.97 -12.33 -8.65
CA ALA A 172 20.09 -11.62 -9.26
C ALA A 172 19.77 -10.17 -9.67
N ALA A 173 18.52 -9.85 -10.00
CA ALA A 173 18.11 -8.46 -10.29
C ALA A 173 18.13 -7.57 -9.04
N PHE A 174 17.84 -8.12 -7.86
CA PHE A 174 17.95 -7.40 -6.59
C PHE A 174 19.42 -7.20 -6.20
N GLN A 175 20.25 -8.23 -6.36
CA GLN A 175 21.70 -8.12 -6.18
C GLN A 175 22.30 -7.05 -7.09
N GLY A 176 21.98 -7.09 -8.39
CA GLY A 176 22.46 -6.08 -9.34
C GLY A 176 21.93 -4.68 -9.06
N TYR A 177 20.74 -4.55 -8.48
CA TYR A 177 20.27 -3.25 -8.03
C TYR A 177 21.04 -2.74 -6.81
N ALA A 178 21.34 -3.62 -5.84
CA ALA A 178 22.17 -3.28 -4.69
C ALA A 178 23.58 -2.82 -5.12
N ASP A 179 24.18 -3.47 -6.13
CA ASP A 179 25.46 -3.04 -6.71
C ASP A 179 25.36 -1.64 -7.36
N HIS A 180 24.22 -1.33 -7.99
CA HIS A 180 23.97 -0.04 -8.63
C HIS A 180 23.84 1.12 -7.62
N MET A 181 23.44 0.85 -6.38
CA MET A 181 23.18 1.90 -5.37
C MET A 181 24.40 2.73 -4.98
N THR A 182 25.61 2.21 -5.21
CA THR A 182 26.87 2.93 -4.94
C THR A 182 27.38 3.70 -6.16
N SER A 183 26.68 3.65 -7.29
CA SER A 183 27.05 4.39 -8.50
C SER A 183 26.76 5.89 -8.39
N ALA A 184 27.51 6.70 -9.14
CA ALA A 184 27.30 8.14 -9.25
C ALA A 184 25.90 8.46 -9.81
N ASP A 185 25.44 7.72 -10.83
CA ASP A 185 24.11 7.89 -11.43
C ASP A 185 23.01 7.72 -10.38
N PHE A 186 23.07 6.64 -9.60
CA PHE A 186 22.10 6.41 -8.53
C PHE A 186 22.11 7.54 -7.51
N GLY A 187 23.30 8.00 -7.10
CA GLY A 187 23.45 9.14 -6.19
C GLY A 187 22.77 10.41 -6.72
N ALA A 188 22.98 10.74 -8.00
CA ALA A 188 22.36 11.89 -8.64
C ALA A 188 20.83 11.78 -8.69
N GLY A 189 20.30 10.60 -9.02
CA GLY A 189 18.86 10.34 -9.00
C GLY A 189 18.26 10.44 -7.60
N LEU A 190 18.96 9.93 -6.58
CA LEU A 190 18.50 9.99 -5.20
C LEU A 190 18.48 11.42 -4.66
N GLU A 191 19.47 12.24 -5.00
CA GLU A 191 19.51 13.66 -4.60
C GLU A 191 18.33 14.42 -5.24
N GLN A 192 18.04 14.20 -6.52
CA GLN A 192 16.86 14.81 -7.17
C GLN A 192 15.55 14.40 -6.51
N ALA A 193 15.37 13.10 -6.22
CA ALA A 193 14.16 12.61 -5.56
C ALA A 193 13.98 13.19 -4.15
N THR A 194 15.08 13.28 -3.39
CA THR A 194 15.04 13.81 -2.02
C THR A 194 14.91 15.33 -1.98
N ALA A 195 15.50 16.07 -2.92
CA ALA A 195 15.25 17.51 -3.08
C ALA A 195 13.75 17.78 -3.32
N MET A 196 13.13 17.03 -4.24
CA MET A 196 11.69 17.13 -4.48
C MET A 196 10.86 16.79 -3.22
N ALA A 197 11.29 15.79 -2.44
CA ALA A 197 10.62 15.40 -1.20
C ALA A 197 10.76 16.43 -0.06
N ARG A 198 11.81 17.25 -0.06
CA ARG A 198 11.95 18.39 0.87
C ARG A 198 10.97 19.52 0.57
N GLU A 199 10.66 19.73 -0.71
CA GLU A 199 9.73 20.79 -1.14
C GLU A 199 8.26 20.37 -1.08
N ARG A 200 7.99 19.08 -1.39
CA ARG A 200 6.64 18.58 -1.65
C ARG A 200 6.47 17.17 -1.12
N ARG A 201 5.25 16.82 -0.71
CA ARG A 201 4.91 15.44 -0.38
C ARG A 201 5.05 14.55 -1.63
N THR A 202 6.12 13.77 -1.67
CA THR A 202 6.57 13.08 -2.88
C THR A 202 6.48 11.57 -2.72
N ALA A 203 5.97 10.89 -3.75
CA ALA A 203 5.90 9.43 -3.80
C ALA A 203 6.84 8.85 -4.88
N LEU A 204 7.73 7.95 -4.50
CA LEU A 204 8.48 7.11 -5.44
C LEU A 204 7.55 6.02 -6.00
N MET A 205 7.41 6.00 -7.32
CA MET A 205 6.49 5.10 -8.02
C MET A 205 7.21 4.02 -8.82
N CYS A 206 6.73 2.77 -8.70
CA CYS A 206 7.10 1.65 -9.58
C CYS A 206 5.85 0.89 -10.08
N ALA A 207 6.05 -0.16 -10.86
CA ALA A 207 4.99 -1.00 -11.40
C ALA A 207 4.40 -1.99 -10.38
N GLU A 208 5.22 -2.65 -9.58
CA GLU A 208 4.76 -3.65 -8.62
C GLU A 208 3.93 -2.99 -7.51
N ALA A 209 2.81 -3.60 -7.11
CA ALA A 209 2.00 -3.09 -5.99
C ALA A 209 2.80 -3.08 -4.68
N LEU A 210 3.41 -4.22 -4.36
CA LEU A 210 4.08 -4.48 -3.09
C LEU A 210 5.52 -3.99 -3.14
N TRP A 211 5.88 -3.08 -2.24
CA TRP A 211 7.18 -2.43 -2.23
C TRP A 211 8.33 -3.42 -2.00
N TRP A 212 8.10 -4.50 -1.24
CA TRP A 212 9.10 -5.54 -0.96
C TRP A 212 9.39 -6.49 -2.13
N GLN A 213 8.57 -6.45 -3.19
CA GLN A 213 8.75 -7.26 -4.40
C GLN A 213 9.44 -6.50 -5.54
N CYS A 214 9.81 -5.24 -5.32
CA CYS A 214 10.51 -4.43 -6.31
C CYS A 214 11.70 -3.68 -5.69
N HIS A 215 12.45 -2.99 -6.56
CA HIS A 215 13.62 -2.23 -6.18
C HIS A 215 13.33 -1.04 -5.24
N ARG A 216 12.06 -0.60 -5.12
CA ARG A 216 11.66 0.43 -4.13
C ARG A 216 12.04 0.04 -2.71
N ARG A 217 12.09 -1.25 -2.38
CA ARG A 217 12.61 -1.74 -1.08
C ARG A 217 14.02 -1.24 -0.79
N LEU A 218 14.92 -1.29 -1.78
CA LEU A 218 16.33 -0.98 -1.59
C LEU A 218 16.57 0.53 -1.52
N ILE A 219 15.81 1.30 -2.31
CA ILE A 219 15.79 2.76 -2.16
C ILE A 219 15.30 3.13 -0.75
N ALA A 220 14.23 2.48 -0.28
CA ALA A 220 13.67 2.72 1.05
C ALA A 220 14.62 2.32 2.18
N ASP A 221 15.33 1.19 2.05
CA ASP A 221 16.36 0.75 3.01
C ASP A 221 17.42 1.85 3.17
N LEU A 222 17.94 2.35 2.04
CA LEU A 222 18.98 3.39 2.05
C LEU A 222 18.49 4.74 2.58
N LEU A 223 17.26 5.13 2.23
CA LEU A 223 16.65 6.34 2.76
C LEU A 223 16.51 6.25 4.28
N LEU A 224 16.02 5.12 4.79
CA LEU A 224 15.88 4.89 6.22
C LEU A 224 17.25 4.92 6.93
N HIS A 225 18.28 4.29 6.36
CA HIS A 225 19.68 4.40 6.84
C HIS A 225 20.17 5.85 6.87
N ARG A 226 19.78 6.65 5.87
CA ARG A 226 20.07 8.09 5.79
C ARG A 226 19.09 8.96 6.60
N ARG A 227 18.40 8.38 7.59
CA ARG A 227 17.49 9.06 8.52
C ARG A 227 16.26 9.71 7.88
N TRP A 228 15.80 9.20 6.74
CA TRP A 228 14.49 9.55 6.18
C TRP A 228 13.41 8.65 6.73
N GLN A 229 12.21 9.21 6.93
CA GLN A 229 11.01 8.40 7.12
C GLN A 229 10.46 7.97 5.77
N VAL A 230 10.19 6.68 5.61
CA VAL A 230 9.59 6.13 4.39
C VAL A 230 8.26 5.47 4.69
N LEU A 231 7.22 5.89 3.98
CA LEU A 231 5.85 5.38 4.12
C LEU A 231 5.36 4.76 2.81
N HIS A 232 4.84 3.54 2.86
CA HIS A 232 4.36 2.81 1.70
C HIS A 232 2.83 2.89 1.59
N ILE A 233 2.33 3.43 0.49
CA ILE A 233 0.89 3.47 0.18
C ILE A 233 0.47 2.10 -0.33
N LEU A 234 -0.43 1.45 0.40
CA LEU A 234 -1.00 0.14 0.06
C LEU A 234 -2.47 0.23 -0.35
N GLY A 235 -3.17 1.26 0.12
CA GLY A 235 -4.57 1.58 -0.20
C GLY A 235 -4.92 3.01 0.22
N GLU A 236 -6.17 3.44 0.04
CA GLU A 236 -6.59 4.81 0.38
C GLU A 236 -6.44 5.14 1.86
N THR A 237 -6.66 4.15 2.73
CA THR A 237 -6.49 4.27 4.19
C THR A 237 -5.32 3.45 4.74
N ALA A 238 -4.68 2.64 3.89
CA ALA A 238 -3.64 1.70 4.30
C ALA A 238 -2.25 2.22 3.94
N VAL A 239 -1.46 2.50 4.97
CA VAL A 239 -0.06 2.93 4.88
C VAL A 239 0.79 2.06 5.79
N GLN A 240 2.00 1.72 5.35
CA GLN A 240 2.96 0.95 6.14
C GLN A 240 4.30 1.68 6.24
N PRO A 241 4.83 1.92 7.45
CA PRO A 241 6.20 2.37 7.62
C PRO A 241 7.20 1.36 7.08
N HIS A 242 8.27 1.85 6.45
CA HIS A 242 9.33 0.98 5.97
C HIS A 242 10.07 0.33 7.14
N GLN A 243 10.40 -0.95 6.98
CA GLN A 243 11.26 -1.69 7.89
C GLN A 243 12.53 -2.08 7.13
N LEU A 244 13.68 -1.76 7.72
CA LEU A 244 14.97 -2.08 7.15
C LEU A 244 15.09 -3.59 6.93
N ASN A 245 15.61 -3.97 5.76
CA ASN A 245 15.95 -5.35 5.49
C ASN A 245 16.94 -5.91 6.53
N ALA A 246 16.63 -7.07 7.12
CA ALA A 246 17.46 -7.72 8.13
C ALA A 246 18.89 -8.05 7.65
N ASP A 247 19.09 -8.21 6.34
CA ASP A 247 20.41 -8.45 5.75
C ASP A 247 21.18 -7.17 5.41
N ALA A 248 20.57 -5.97 5.53
CA ALA A 248 21.25 -4.71 5.25
C ALA A 248 22.36 -4.44 6.28
N ARG A 249 23.54 -4.03 5.81
CA ARG A 249 24.68 -3.64 6.64
C ARG A 249 25.20 -2.27 6.21
N PRO A 250 25.41 -1.34 7.16
CA PRO A 250 25.89 -0.01 6.84
C PRO A 250 27.36 -0.04 6.43
N VAL A 251 27.69 0.72 5.39
CA VAL A 251 29.07 1.06 4.98
C VAL A 251 29.11 2.55 4.71
N GLY A 252 29.50 3.33 5.72
CA GLY A 252 29.41 4.79 5.67
C GLY A 252 27.97 5.26 5.42
N ARG A 253 27.77 6.01 4.32
CA ARG A 253 26.44 6.51 3.91
C ARG A 253 25.65 5.54 3.03
N ASP A 254 26.21 4.38 2.74
CA ASP A 254 25.65 3.37 1.86
C ASP A 254 25.30 2.09 2.61
N LEU A 255 24.69 1.14 1.88
CA LEU A 255 24.31 -0.17 2.39
C LEU A 255 24.90 -1.26 1.49
N ILE A 256 25.33 -2.35 2.13
CA ILE A 256 25.61 -3.62 1.47
C ILE A 256 24.73 -4.72 2.06
N TYR A 257 24.57 -5.82 1.33
CA TYR A 257 23.76 -6.97 1.72
C TYR A 257 24.60 -8.25 1.66
N PRO A 258 25.52 -8.49 2.60
CA PRO A 258 26.50 -9.57 2.52
C PRO A 258 25.85 -10.95 2.55
N PRO A 259 26.46 -11.97 1.92
CA PRO A 259 25.97 -13.34 2.00
C PRO A 259 25.70 -13.74 3.45
N ARG A 260 24.56 -14.42 3.70
CA ARG A 260 24.29 -15.01 5.01
C ARG A 260 25.40 -16.02 5.31
N GLN A 261 26.15 -15.79 6.36
CA GLN A 261 27.07 -16.79 6.89
C GLN A 261 26.22 -17.95 7.41
N VAL A 262 26.36 -19.13 6.81
CA VAL A 262 25.84 -20.36 7.42
C VAL A 262 26.73 -20.61 8.62
N GLY A 263 26.15 -20.60 9.82
CA GLY A 263 26.92 -20.82 11.05
C GLY A 263 27.73 -22.12 10.94
N LEU A 264 29.04 -22.03 11.16
CA LEU A 264 29.99 -23.16 11.15
C LEU A 264 29.78 -24.13 12.33
N PHE A 265 28.76 -23.89 13.17
CA PHE A 265 28.44 -24.71 14.33
C PHE A 265 26.98 -25.17 14.24
N SER A 266 26.76 -26.24 13.47
CA SER A 266 25.63 -27.13 13.78
C SER A 266 26.02 -27.88 15.04
N ALA A 267 25.30 -27.65 16.14
CA ALA A 267 25.41 -28.47 17.34
C ALA A 267 25.19 -29.95 16.94
N GLY A 268 26.18 -30.78 17.28
CA GLY A 268 26.15 -32.22 17.04
C GLY A 268 25.15 -32.97 17.91
#